data_AF-A0A9D1HKG6-F1
#
_entry.id   AF-A0A9D1HKG6-F1
#
_cell.length_a   1.000
_cell.length_b   1.000
_cell.length_c   1.000
_cell.angle_alpha   90.00
_cell.angle_beta   90.00
_cell.angle_gamma   90.00
#
_symmetry.space_group_name_H-M   'P 1'
#
loop_
_entity.id
_entity.type
_entity.pdbx_description
1 polymer ?
#
loop_
_entity_poly.entity_id
_entity_poly.type
_entity_poly.pdbx_seq_one_letter_code
_entity_poly.pdbx_strand_id
1 'polypeptide(L)'
;MDKEFAFVSSEDYRKLSDPDPTEVGAWIQPDAATGELFYFFRPVAKDLSFIPQGLTTLYVEAANYAVFPIPPSNGNMTLLNENVRRMWKYVFGEWLPQNGNLQAAEDKIDLELYHNGKTFLYVPVVLK
;
A
#
# COMPACT_ATOMS: atom_id res chain seq x y z
N MET A 1 13.00 -0.80 -14.96
CA MET A 1 11.54 -0.96 -15.09
C MET A 1 11.27 -2.43 -14.93
N ASP A 2 10.53 -2.82 -13.89
CA ASP A 2 10.23 -4.23 -13.62
C ASP A 2 9.44 -4.84 -14.78
N LYS A 3 9.70 -6.13 -15.04
CA LYS A 3 9.13 -6.87 -16.18
C LYS A 3 7.59 -6.86 -16.20
N GLU A 4 6.96 -6.71 -15.04
CA GLU A 4 5.51 -6.71 -14.86
C GLU A 4 4.81 -5.50 -15.50
N PHE A 5 5.57 -4.46 -15.87
CA PHE A 5 5.03 -3.21 -16.41
C PHE A 5 5.59 -2.84 -17.77
N ALA A 6 6.19 -3.79 -18.48
CA ALA A 6 6.75 -3.61 -19.82
C ALA A 6 5.75 -3.04 -20.86
N PHE A 7 4.44 -3.10 -20.58
CA PHE A 7 3.38 -2.56 -21.42
C PHE A 7 3.15 -1.04 -21.24
N VAL A 8 3.71 -0.40 -20.21
CA VAL A 8 3.67 1.06 -20.03
C VAL A 8 5.01 1.64 -20.46
N SER A 9 4.99 2.61 -21.38
CA SER A 9 6.22 3.28 -21.81
C SER A 9 6.85 4.06 -20.66
N SER A 10 8.18 4.20 -20.64
CA SER A 10 8.87 5.00 -19.60
C SER A 10 8.48 6.48 -19.65
N GLU A 11 8.12 6.99 -20.82
CA GLU A 11 7.62 8.36 -20.99
C GLU A 11 6.26 8.53 -20.31
N ASP A 12 5.33 7.61 -20.54
CA ASP A 12 4.01 7.65 -19.95
C ASP A 12 4.03 7.39 -18.45
N TYR A 13 4.94 6.54 -17.99
CA TYR A 13 5.19 6.35 -16.56
C TYR A 13 5.64 7.65 -15.89
N ARG A 14 6.55 8.40 -16.54
CA ARG A 14 7.07 9.67 -15.99
C ARG A 14 6.00 10.75 -15.90
N LYS A 15 4.94 10.67 -16.70
CA LYS A 15 3.77 11.57 -16.59
C LYS A 15 2.95 11.29 -15.34
N LEU A 16 3.02 10.08 -14.78
CA LEU A 16 2.28 9.66 -13.58
C LEU A 16 3.05 9.92 -12.28
N SER A 17 4.37 9.78 -12.30
CA SER A 17 5.22 9.83 -11.11
C SER A 17 5.68 11.24 -10.75
N ASP A 18 5.54 11.61 -9.47
CA ASP A 18 6.14 12.82 -8.91
C ASP A 18 7.69 12.78 -9.01
N PRO A 19 8.40 13.91 -9.15
CA PRO A 19 9.85 13.98 -9.02
C PRO A 19 10.41 13.32 -7.76
N ASP A 20 9.64 13.26 -6.68
CA ASP A 20 9.94 12.48 -5.46
C ASP A 20 8.94 11.31 -5.32
N PRO A 21 9.16 10.20 -6.04
CA PRO A 21 8.15 9.16 -6.18
C PRO A 21 7.91 8.45 -4.83
N THR A 22 6.64 8.43 -4.44
CA THR A 22 6.14 7.56 -3.37
C THR A 22 5.42 6.40 -4.01
N GLU A 23 5.86 5.19 -3.73
CA GLU A 23 5.20 3.96 -4.18
C GLU A 23 4.28 3.46 -3.08
N VAL A 24 3.08 3.05 -3.48
CA VAL A 24 2.07 2.55 -2.56
C VAL A 24 1.65 1.16 -3.02
N GLY A 25 1.77 0.20 -2.11
CA GLY A 25 1.04 -1.07 -2.15
C GLY A 25 -0.29 -0.89 -1.42
N ALA A 26 -1.40 -1.19 -2.05
CA ALA A 26 -2.74 -1.06 -1.49
C ALA A 26 -3.41 -2.43 -1.48
N TRP A 27 -3.80 -2.86 -0.28
CA TRP A 27 -4.57 -4.06 -0.05
C TRP A 27 -6.05 -3.68 -0.02
N ILE A 28 -6.79 -4.14 -1.02
CA ILE A 28 -8.25 -4.07 -0.99
C ILE A 28 -8.73 -5.31 -0.27
N GLN A 29 -9.61 -5.10 0.70
CA GLN A 29 -10.27 -6.19 1.43
C GLN A 29 -10.87 -7.19 0.43
N PRO A 30 -10.84 -8.49 0.76
CA PRO A 30 -11.33 -9.51 -0.15
C PRO A 30 -12.78 -9.23 -0.52
N ASP A 31 -13.12 -9.42 -1.79
CA ASP A 31 -14.50 -9.25 -2.24
C ASP A 31 -15.43 -10.15 -1.40
N ALA A 32 -16.51 -9.57 -0.87
CA ALA A 32 -17.37 -10.26 0.08
C ALA A 32 -18.13 -11.46 -0.53
N ALA A 33 -18.25 -11.52 -1.86
CA ALA A 33 -18.91 -12.60 -2.58
C ALA A 33 -17.92 -13.66 -3.11
N THR A 34 -16.73 -13.26 -3.58
CA THR A 34 -15.76 -14.16 -4.21
C THR A 34 -14.59 -14.54 -3.30
N GLY A 35 -14.30 -13.74 -2.27
CA GLY A 35 -13.12 -13.87 -1.42
C GLY A 35 -11.81 -13.48 -2.10
N GLU A 36 -11.87 -12.90 -3.30
CA GLU A 36 -10.68 -12.51 -4.06
C GLU A 36 -9.98 -11.32 -3.43
N LEU A 37 -8.67 -11.44 -3.25
CA LEU A 37 -7.79 -10.38 -2.75
C LEU A 37 -7.23 -9.57 -3.92
N PHE A 38 -7.36 -8.26 -3.86
CA PHE A 38 -6.77 -7.36 -4.86
C PHE A 38 -5.63 -6.56 -4.24
N TYR A 39 -4.47 -6.59 -4.90
CA TYR A 39 -3.30 -5.79 -4.54
C TYR A 39 -2.99 -4.82 -5.68
N PHE A 40 -2.93 -3.53 -5.36
CA PHE A 40 -2.53 -2.48 -6.29
C PHE A 40 -1.16 -1.97 -5.87
N PHE A 41 -0.22 -1.85 -6.81
CA PHE A 41 1.13 -1.38 -6.50
C PHE A 41 1.58 -0.39 -7.55
N ARG A 42 1.62 0.92 -7.25
CA ARG A 42 2.07 1.99 -8.17
C ARG A 42 2.20 3.36 -7.50
N PRO A 43 2.80 4.36 -8.19
CA PRO A 43 3.00 5.69 -7.64
C PRO A 43 1.68 6.43 -7.37
N VAL A 44 1.69 7.29 -6.37
CA VAL A 44 0.61 8.26 -6.13
C VAL A 44 0.55 9.25 -7.30
N ALA A 45 -0.49 9.17 -8.12
CA ALA A 45 -0.71 10.09 -9.23
C ALA A 45 -1.41 11.37 -8.73
N LYS A 46 -0.85 12.55 -9.06
CA LYS A 46 -1.46 13.86 -8.78
C LYS A 46 -2.37 14.36 -9.90
N ASP A 47 -2.15 13.86 -11.11
CA ASP A 47 -2.93 14.20 -12.29
C ASP A 47 -3.55 12.93 -12.87
N LEU A 48 -4.88 12.89 -12.95
CA LEU A 48 -5.65 11.78 -13.50
C LEU A 48 -6.13 12.08 -14.92
N SER A 49 -5.73 13.20 -15.54
CA SER A 49 -6.10 13.53 -16.92
C SER A 49 -5.50 12.55 -17.93
N PHE A 50 -4.52 11.75 -17.50
CA PHE A 50 -3.87 10.74 -18.32
C PHE A 50 -3.62 9.47 -17.51
N ILE A 51 -4.27 8.38 -17.89
CA ILE A 51 -4.05 7.04 -17.35
C ILE A 51 -3.66 6.11 -18.52
N PRO A 52 -2.43 5.56 -18.54
CA PRO A 52 -2.00 4.61 -19.57
C PRO A 52 -2.92 3.41 -19.70
N GLN A 53 -3.06 2.91 -20.92
CA GLN A 53 -3.82 1.70 -21.19
C GLN A 53 -3.27 0.52 -20.37
N GLY A 54 -4.17 -0.24 -19.74
CA GLY A 54 -3.82 -1.37 -18.87
C GLY A 54 -3.59 -0.98 -17.40
N LEU A 55 -3.68 0.31 -17.06
CA LEU A 55 -3.77 0.78 -15.68
C LEU A 55 -5.21 1.16 -15.31
N THR A 56 -5.50 1.12 -14.02
CA THR A 56 -6.74 1.62 -13.45
C THR A 56 -6.43 2.51 -12.25
N THR A 57 -7.37 3.39 -11.92
CA THR A 57 -7.26 4.32 -10.80
C THR A 57 -7.88 3.71 -9.56
N LEU A 58 -7.15 3.73 -8.45
CA LEU A 58 -7.67 3.43 -7.13
C LEU A 58 -7.80 4.74 -6.35
N TYR A 59 -9.02 5.07 -5.93
CA TYR A 59 -9.26 6.19 -5.04
C TYR A 59 -9.18 5.69 -3.60
N VAL A 60 -8.25 6.26 -2.83
CA VAL A 60 -8.12 5.98 -1.40
C VAL A 60 -8.89 7.05 -0.64
N GLU A 61 -9.97 6.66 0.03
CA GLU A 61 -10.76 7.56 0.86
C GLU A 61 -9.98 8.01 2.10
N ALA A 62 -10.30 9.19 2.61
CA ALA A 62 -9.71 9.66 3.85
C ALA A 62 -10.13 8.76 5.03
N ALA A 63 -9.16 8.36 5.85
CA ALA A 63 -9.37 7.59 7.06
C ALA A 63 -8.35 7.99 8.14
N ASN A 64 -8.63 7.59 9.39
CA ASN A 64 -7.63 7.64 10.45
C ASN A 64 -6.77 6.38 10.36
N TYR A 65 -5.46 6.52 10.44
CA TYR A 65 -4.53 5.41 10.28
C TYR A 65 -3.68 5.21 11.53
N ALA A 66 -3.54 3.95 11.96
CA ALA A 66 -2.42 3.53 12.76
C ALA A 66 -1.22 3.27 11.84
N VAL A 67 -0.08 3.90 12.13
CA VAL A 67 1.10 3.88 11.26
C VAL A 67 2.23 3.10 11.92
N PHE A 68 2.74 2.09 11.23
CA PHE A 68 3.78 1.20 11.73
C PHE A 68 5.04 1.31 10.87
N PRO A 69 6.16 1.81 11.42
CA PRO A 69 7.42 1.85 10.69
C PRO A 69 7.99 0.45 10.53
N ILE A 70 8.42 0.13 9.31
CA ILE A 70 9.09 -1.14 9.00
C ILE A 70 10.60 -0.99 9.20
N PRO A 71 11.27 -1.94 9.89
CA PRO A 71 12.72 -1.93 10.03
C PRO A 71 13.41 -1.90 8.65
N PRO A 72 14.42 -1.02 8.45
CA PRO A 72 15.08 -0.87 7.17
C PRO A 72 15.82 -2.15 6.79
N SER A 73 15.84 -2.45 5.49
CA SER A 73 16.50 -3.65 4.97
C SER A 73 17.90 -3.39 4.39
N ASN A 74 18.37 -2.13 4.43
CA ASN A 74 19.66 -1.70 3.87
C ASN A 74 19.89 -2.17 2.42
N GLY A 75 18.84 -2.11 1.59
CA GLY A 75 18.88 -2.52 0.19
C GLY A 75 18.64 -4.01 -0.06
N ASN A 76 18.45 -4.82 0.98
CA ASN A 76 18.08 -6.23 0.83
C ASN A 76 16.56 -6.38 0.66
N MET A 77 16.10 -6.63 -0.56
CA MET A 77 14.66 -6.75 -0.86
C MET A 77 14.00 -7.95 -0.16
N THR A 78 14.69 -9.08 -0.05
CA THR A 78 14.16 -10.26 0.65
C THR A 78 13.87 -9.96 2.11
N LEU A 79 14.82 -9.29 2.79
CA LEU A 79 14.66 -8.88 4.18
C LEU A 79 13.54 -7.85 4.34
N LEU A 80 13.39 -6.91 3.40
CA LEU A 80 12.29 -5.95 3.42
C LEU A 80 10.94 -6.65 3.38
N ASN A 81 10.76 -7.57 2.42
CA ASN A 81 9.52 -8.33 2.25
C ASN A 81 9.20 -9.17 3.50
N GLU A 82 10.22 -9.76 4.12
CA GLU A 82 10.04 -10.46 5.40
C GLU A 82 9.60 -9.52 6.52
N ASN A 83 10.21 -8.35 6.64
CA ASN A 83 9.86 -7.37 7.67
C ASN A 83 8.43 -6.84 7.49
N VAL A 84 8.02 -6.52 6.26
CA VAL A 84 6.64 -6.13 5.91
C VAL A 84 5.67 -7.24 6.33
N ARG A 85 5.93 -8.49 5.92
CA ARG A 85 5.08 -9.64 6.27
C ARG A 85 4.99 -9.87 7.78
N ARG A 86 6.09 -9.73 8.51
CA ARG A 86 6.11 -9.87 9.98
C ARG A 86 5.29 -8.77 10.64
N MET A 87 5.39 -7.53 10.16
CA MET A 87 4.61 -6.43 10.70
C MET A 87 3.10 -6.60 10.45
N TRP A 88 2.68 -7.03 9.25
CA TRP A 88 1.27 -7.34 8.99
C TRP A 88 0.72 -8.38 9.98
N LYS A 89 1.47 -9.46 10.21
CA LYS A 89 1.09 -10.49 11.20
C LYS A 89 1.01 -9.93 12.61
N TYR A 90 1.97 -9.11 13.02
CA TYR A 90 1.98 -8.49 14.34
C TYR A 90 0.77 -7.55 14.52
N VAL A 91 0.50 -6.68 13.54
CA VAL A 91 -0.60 -5.72 13.61
C VAL A 91 -1.94 -6.42 13.81
N PHE A 92 -2.28 -7.38 12.96
CA PHE A 92 -3.58 -8.05 13.00
C PHE A 92 -3.66 -9.20 14.01
N GLY A 93 -2.55 -9.88 14.31
CA GLY A 93 -2.50 -11.01 15.23
C GLY A 93 -2.30 -10.62 16.69
N GLU A 94 -1.69 -9.47 16.96
CA GLU A 94 -1.32 -9.07 18.32
C GLU A 94 -1.80 -7.66 18.66
N TRP A 95 -1.39 -6.64 17.90
CA TRP A 95 -1.61 -5.24 18.27
C TRP A 95 -3.09 -4.84 18.26
N LEU A 96 -3.82 -5.09 17.16
CA LEU A 96 -5.25 -4.77 17.04
C LEU A 96 -6.11 -5.52 18.08
N PRO A 97 -5.95 -6.85 18.27
CA PRO A 97 -6.69 -7.58 19.31
C PRO A 97 -6.44 -7.05 20.73
N GLN A 98 -5.21 -6.62 21.03
CA GLN A 98 -4.83 -6.11 22.35
C GLN A 98 -5.14 -4.63 22.53
N ASN A 99 -5.39 -3.87 21.45
CA ASN A 99 -5.73 -2.47 21.53
C ASN A 99 -7.17 -2.30 22.03
N GLY A 100 -7.34 -1.84 23.27
CA GLY A 100 -8.65 -1.74 23.91
C GLY A 100 -9.63 -0.73 23.28
N ASN A 101 -9.14 0.23 22.50
CA ASN A 101 -9.94 1.36 22.03
C ASN A 101 -10.11 1.41 20.51
N LEU A 102 -9.27 0.71 19.74
CA LEU A 102 -9.24 0.78 18.29
C LEU A 102 -9.54 -0.57 17.66
N GLN A 103 -10.22 -0.55 16.53
CA GLN A 103 -10.41 -1.70 15.63
C GLN A 103 -10.09 -1.30 14.19
N ALA A 104 -9.81 -2.29 13.34
CA ALA A 104 -9.60 -2.05 11.91
C ALA A 104 -10.90 -1.54 11.26
N ALA A 105 -10.78 -0.61 10.33
CA ALA A 105 -11.90 -0.16 9.50
C ALA A 105 -11.99 -1.06 8.27
N GLU A 106 -12.89 -2.06 8.31
CA GLU A 106 -13.04 -3.09 7.27
C GLU A 106 -13.52 -2.53 5.91
N ASP A 107 -14.04 -1.31 5.87
CA ASP A 107 -14.48 -0.64 4.62
C ASP A 107 -13.39 0.24 4.01
N LYS A 108 -12.18 0.27 4.59
CA LYS A 108 -11.06 1.12 4.15
C LYS A 108 -9.88 0.29 3.68
N ILE A 109 -8.94 0.99 3.02
CA ILE A 109 -7.80 0.38 2.32
C ILE A 109 -6.56 0.42 3.23
N ASP A 110 -5.97 -0.75 3.43
CA ASP A 110 -4.67 -0.96 4.05
C ASP A 110 -3.54 -0.60 3.07
N LEU A 111 -2.52 0.13 3.51
CA LEU A 111 -1.44 0.61 2.63
C LEU A 111 -0.05 0.23 3.13
N GLU A 112 0.83 -0.07 2.19
CA GLU A 112 2.27 -0.14 2.32
C GLU A 112 2.87 1.06 1.59
N LEU A 113 3.52 1.97 2.32
CA LEU A 113 4.11 3.17 1.74
C LEU A 113 5.63 3.02 1.68
N TYR A 114 6.19 3.15 0.48
CA TYR A 114 7.62 3.07 0.20
C TYR A 114 8.10 4.43 -0.29
N HIS A 115 8.95 5.08 0.50
CA HIS A 115 9.41 6.43 0.21
C HIS A 115 10.81 6.67 0.78
N ASN A 116 11.75 7.07 -0.08
CA ASN A 116 13.12 7.44 0.30
C ASN A 116 13.81 6.40 1.23
N GLY A 117 13.68 5.12 0.88
CA GLY A 117 14.27 4.00 1.61
C GLY A 117 13.59 3.67 2.95
N LYS A 118 12.48 4.34 3.27
CA LYS A 118 11.63 4.05 4.42
C LYS A 118 10.37 3.34 3.96
N THR A 119 9.91 2.43 4.80
CA THR A 119 8.67 1.67 4.56
C THR A 119 7.77 1.77 5.78
N PHE A 120 6.48 1.95 5.55
CA PHE A 120 5.46 2.06 6.60
C PHE A 120 4.23 1.26 6.21
N LEU A 121 3.57 0.67 7.21
CA LEU A 121 2.20 0.17 7.07
C LEU A 121 1.23 1.20 7.61
N TYR A 122 0.17 1.46 6.86
CA TYR A 122 -0.95 2.29 7.25
C TYR A 122 -2.17 1.38 7.35
N VAL A 123 -2.67 1.21 8.57
CA VAL A 123 -3.84 0.38 8.86
C VAL A 123 -4.97 1.31 9.25
N PRO A 124 -6.08 1.37 8.50
CA PRO A 124 -7.17 2.26 8.82
C PRO A 124 -7.88 1.76 10.09
N VAL A 125 -8.17 2.68 11.01
CA VAL A 125 -8.72 2.37 12.32
C VAL A 125 -9.88 3.29 12.70
N VAL A 126 -10.80 2.74 13.48
CA VAL A 126 -11.92 3.46 14.12
C VAL A 126 -11.94 3.15 15.61
N LEU A 127 -12.60 4.00 16.39
CA LEU A 127 -12.88 3.70 17.79
C LEU A 127 -13.85 2.52 17.89
N LYS A 128 -13.62 1.65 18.89
CA LYS A 128 -14.54 0.59 19.29
C LYS A 128 -15.81 1.13 19.93
#